data_AF-A0A1B6G6S2-F1
#
_entry.id   AF-A0A1B6G6S2-F1
#
_cell.length_a   1.000
_cell.length_b   1.000
_cell.length_c   1.000
_cell.angle_alpha   90.00
_cell.angle_beta   90.00
_cell.angle_gamma   90.00
#
_symmetry.space_group_name_H-M   'P 1'
#
loop_
_entity.id
_entity.type
_entity.pdbx_description
1 polymer ?
#
loop_
_entity_poly.entity_id
_entity_poly.type
_entity_poly.pdbx_seq_one_letter_code
_entity_poly.pdbx_strand_id
1 'polypeptide(L)'
;LSTMDCHMMWFPALVLFIGLFYIYKPCVALRGFKGTQMGLCTRTIAVTRTMTVNVWKKVPTYRSRSCGFLWTKTCIETFWNDEYLPESRDYTAVQREIICCGGYSNDRGECVPVCSRSCDHAECVAPETWSCNSGYKRPTWSSCACVAVCSKECKNGECTSPNFCSCYEGYQKHPFDNYVCLPVCNKSCKNSKCTAPNICSCNNGYKKDLRDSYKCNPICSKECQNGKCTAPEVC
;
A
#
# COMPACT_ATOMS: atom_id res chain seq x y z
N LEU A 1 31.00 29.14 -12.24
CA LEU A 1 31.41 29.45 -13.63
C LEU A 1 32.10 28.21 -14.18
N SER A 2 31.39 27.41 -14.98
CA SER A 2 31.99 26.31 -15.76
C SER A 2 30.98 25.96 -16.85
N THR A 3 31.24 26.52 -18.02
CA THR A 3 30.59 26.28 -19.30
C THR A 3 30.71 24.82 -19.72
N MET A 4 29.63 24.20 -20.19
CA MET A 4 29.72 23.04 -21.07
C MET A 4 28.67 23.14 -22.17
N ASP A 5 29.18 23.22 -23.39
CA ASP A 5 28.45 23.28 -24.65
C ASP A 5 27.63 22.01 -24.88
N CYS A 6 26.33 22.19 -25.15
CA CYS A 6 25.51 21.14 -25.76
C CYS A 6 25.51 21.36 -27.27
N HIS A 7 26.19 20.47 -28.00
CA HIS A 7 26.01 20.32 -29.44
C HIS A 7 24.53 20.04 -29.76
N MET A 8 23.87 21.02 -30.36
CA MET A 8 22.56 20.86 -31.01
C MET A 8 22.78 20.20 -32.37
N MET A 9 22.38 18.93 -32.53
CA MET A 9 22.14 18.37 -33.86
C MET A 9 20.79 18.90 -34.35
N TRP A 10 20.85 19.89 -35.24
CA TRP A 10 19.73 20.34 -36.06
C TRP A 10 19.51 19.36 -37.21
N PHE A 11 18.30 18.81 -37.34
CA PHE A 11 17.78 18.35 -38.63
C PHE A 11 16.59 19.25 -38.98
N PRO A 12 16.65 20.03 -40.08
CA PRO A 12 15.57 20.91 -40.46
C PRO A 12 14.58 20.23 -41.41
N ALA A 13 13.32 20.66 -41.26
CA ALA A 13 12.34 20.95 -42.31
C ALA A 13 11.25 19.91 -42.67
N LEU A 14 10.01 20.42 -42.54
CA LEU A 14 8.79 20.19 -43.34
C LEU A 14 8.12 18.81 -43.17
N VAL A 15 6.86 18.70 -42.71
CA VAL A 15 5.63 19.11 -43.42
C VAL A 15 4.48 19.47 -42.45
N LEU A 16 3.66 20.42 -42.88
CA LEU A 16 2.48 21.03 -42.23
C LEU A 16 1.21 20.15 -42.26
N PHE A 17 0.24 20.50 -41.37
CA PHE A 17 -1.22 20.22 -41.41
C PHE A 17 -1.61 18.75 -41.04
N ILE A 18 -2.55 18.38 -40.15
CA ILE A 18 -3.83 18.95 -39.66
C ILE A 18 -4.18 18.27 -38.30
N GLY A 19 -4.80 19.02 -37.37
CA GLY A 19 -5.90 18.49 -36.54
C GLY A 19 -5.57 17.78 -35.21
N LEU A 20 -6.00 18.43 -34.11
CA LEU A 20 -6.45 17.84 -32.84
C LEU A 20 -5.47 16.89 -32.13
N PHE A 21 -4.70 17.42 -31.17
CA PHE A 21 -4.60 16.88 -29.79
C PHE A 21 -3.76 17.84 -28.95
N TYR A 22 -4.43 18.87 -28.41
CA TYR A 22 -3.99 19.51 -27.19
C TYR A 22 -4.09 18.48 -26.07
N ILE A 23 -2.99 17.77 -25.77
CA ILE A 23 -2.83 17.09 -24.48
C ILE A 23 -1.48 17.53 -23.93
N TYR A 24 -1.58 18.42 -22.95
CA TYR A 24 -0.55 18.72 -21.96
C TYR A 24 0.21 17.44 -21.60
N LYS A 25 1.47 17.31 -22.01
CA LYS A 25 2.41 16.42 -21.33
C LYS A 25 2.80 17.15 -20.04
N PRO A 26 2.36 16.72 -18.84
CA PRO A 26 2.94 17.24 -17.62
C PRO A 26 4.29 16.54 -17.49
N CYS A 27 5.33 17.07 -18.14
CA CYS A 27 6.69 16.85 -17.67
C CYS A 27 6.90 17.75 -16.46
N VAL A 28 6.24 17.45 -15.34
CA VAL A 28 6.76 17.79 -14.02
C VAL A 28 7.59 16.60 -13.56
N ALA A 29 8.61 16.26 -14.34
CA ALA A 29 9.79 15.62 -13.80
C ALA A 29 10.67 16.78 -13.36
N LEU A 30 10.74 17.02 -12.05
CA LEU A 30 11.71 17.95 -11.48
C LEU A 30 13.07 17.65 -12.10
N ARG A 31 13.61 18.65 -12.81
CA ARG A 31 14.95 18.60 -13.39
C ARG A 31 15.95 18.30 -12.28
N GLY A 32 16.65 17.20 -12.45
CA GLY A 32 17.75 16.78 -11.60
C GLY A 32 17.52 15.38 -11.11
N PHE A 33 18.24 14.44 -11.69
CA PHE A 33 18.68 13.14 -11.16
C PHE A 33 18.63 12.12 -12.30
N LYS A 34 19.69 12.10 -13.10
CA LYS A 34 20.01 10.93 -13.92
C LYS A 34 20.37 9.80 -12.95
N GLY A 35 19.42 8.90 -12.69
CA GLY A 35 19.72 7.55 -12.19
C GLY A 35 19.59 7.28 -10.68
N THR A 36 18.60 7.81 -9.97
CA THR A 36 18.26 7.31 -8.63
C THR A 36 16.90 6.59 -8.66
N GLN A 37 16.91 5.33 -8.24
CA GLN A 37 15.71 4.54 -7.96
C GLN A 37 14.89 5.27 -6.89
N MET A 38 13.62 5.61 -7.19
CA MET A 38 12.50 5.75 -6.23
C MET A 38 12.87 6.21 -4.80
N GLY A 39 13.41 7.43 -4.64
CA GLY A 39 13.65 8.00 -3.29
C GLY A 39 14.96 7.61 -2.59
N LEU A 40 15.86 6.87 -3.23
CA LEU A 40 17.16 6.51 -2.66
C LEU A 40 18.24 7.56 -2.97
N CYS A 41 18.88 8.05 -1.90
CA CYS A 41 20.02 8.96 -1.93
C CYS A 41 21.25 8.32 -1.32
N THR A 42 22.42 8.87 -1.64
CA THR A 42 23.65 8.55 -0.91
C THR A 42 24.19 9.80 -0.24
N ARG A 43 24.52 9.69 1.06
CA ARG A 43 25.24 10.71 1.80
C ARG A 43 26.64 10.20 2.13
N THR A 44 27.60 11.10 2.05
CA THR A 44 28.99 10.83 2.44
C THR A 44 29.20 11.24 3.89
N ILE A 45 29.65 10.31 4.73
CA ILE A 45 29.98 10.53 6.14
C ILE A 45 31.46 10.29 6.39
N ALA A 46 32.04 11.03 7.32
CA ALA A 46 33.39 10.80 7.81
C ALA A 46 33.32 9.87 9.03
N VAL A 47 34.04 8.75 8.99
CA VAL A 47 34.09 7.76 10.07
C VAL A 47 35.53 7.57 10.53
N THR A 48 35.74 7.51 11.84
CA THR A 48 37.05 7.21 12.41
C THR A 48 37.29 5.72 12.33
N ARG A 49 38.45 5.31 11.79
CA ARG A 49 38.91 3.92 11.76
C ARG A 49 40.30 3.83 12.33
N THR A 50 40.66 2.66 12.86
CA THR A 50 41.96 2.41 13.46
C THR A 50 42.77 1.49 12.57
N MET A 51 44.03 1.83 12.31
CA MET A 51 44.99 0.98 11.62
C MET A 51 46.21 0.72 12.51
N THR A 52 46.84 -0.45 12.34
CA THR A 52 48.10 -0.76 13.01
C THR A 52 49.25 -0.37 12.11
N VAL A 53 50.11 0.53 12.57
CA VAL A 53 51.34 0.92 11.88
C VAL A 53 52.54 0.46 12.68
N ASN A 54 53.60 0.04 11.98
CA ASN A 54 54.86 -0.28 12.63
C ASN A 54 55.67 1.00 12.79
N VAL A 55 55.97 1.38 14.03
CA VAL A 55 56.73 2.58 14.36
C VAL A 55 58.06 2.17 14.96
N TRP A 56 59.10 2.90 14.59
CA TRP A 56 60.43 2.78 15.19
C TRP A 56 60.40 3.24 16.64
N LYS A 57 60.73 2.36 17.58
CA LYS A 57 60.84 2.68 19.00
C LYS A 57 62.15 2.15 19.58
N LYS A 58 62.71 2.94 20.50
CA LYS A 58 63.86 2.53 21.29
C LYS A 58 63.38 1.65 22.43
N VAL A 59 63.82 0.41 22.45
CA VAL A 59 63.48 -0.55 23.51
C VAL A 59 64.72 -0.92 24.33
N PRO A 60 64.59 -1.08 25.66
CA PRO A 60 65.69 -1.52 26.50
C PRO A 60 65.88 -3.04 26.37
N THR A 61 67.11 -3.46 26.05
CA THR A 61 67.52 -4.87 26.04
C THR A 61 68.52 -5.11 27.16
N TYR A 62 68.34 -6.21 27.89
CA TYR A 62 69.16 -6.52 29.07
C TYR A 62 70.17 -7.61 28.73
N ARG A 63 71.44 -7.39 29.07
CA ARG A 63 72.50 -8.41 28.96
C ARG A 63 73.08 -8.67 30.34
N SER A 64 73.03 -9.92 30.79
CA SER A 64 73.64 -10.33 32.05
C SER A 64 75.11 -10.73 31.86
N ARG A 65 75.94 -10.35 32.82
CA ARG A 65 77.33 -10.82 32.93
C ARG A 65 77.73 -11.00 34.39
N SER A 66 78.62 -11.94 34.66
CA SER A 66 79.23 -12.07 35.99
C SER A 66 80.10 -10.87 36.30
N CYS A 67 80.12 -10.42 37.55
CA CYS A 67 80.87 -9.24 38.00
C CYS A 67 81.28 -9.35 39.48
N GLY A 68 82.14 -8.43 39.92
CA GLY A 68 82.74 -8.44 41.26
C GLY A 68 84.03 -9.26 41.33
N PHE A 69 84.78 -9.09 42.43
CA PHE A 69 86.16 -9.62 42.57
C PHE A 69 86.27 -11.16 42.46
N LEU A 70 85.18 -11.88 42.70
CA LEU A 70 85.11 -13.35 42.58
C LEU A 70 84.12 -13.84 41.52
N TRP A 71 83.60 -12.95 40.65
CA TRP A 71 82.58 -13.27 39.64
C TRP A 71 81.30 -13.93 40.20
N THR A 72 81.03 -13.77 41.50
CA THR A 72 79.90 -14.39 42.20
C THR A 72 78.61 -13.58 42.11
N LYS A 73 78.66 -12.33 41.62
CA LYS A 73 77.49 -11.48 41.41
C LYS A 73 77.12 -11.41 39.93
N THR A 74 75.84 -11.30 39.62
CA THR A 74 75.35 -11.05 38.26
C THR A 74 75.02 -9.57 38.12
N CYS A 75 75.73 -8.88 37.24
CA CYS A 75 75.41 -7.51 36.85
C CYS A 75 74.54 -7.53 35.59
N ILE A 76 73.56 -6.64 35.53
CA ILE A 76 72.69 -6.44 34.36
C ILE A 76 73.09 -5.12 33.70
N GLU A 77 73.46 -5.17 32.43
CA GLU A 77 73.62 -3.98 31.61
C GLU A 77 72.39 -3.76 30.74
N THR A 78 72.00 -2.49 30.58
CA THR A 78 70.88 -2.08 29.74
C THR A 78 71.42 -1.40 28.48
N PHE A 79 71.04 -1.91 27.31
CA PHE A 79 71.33 -1.34 26.00
C PHE A 79 70.04 -0.90 25.32
N TRP A 80 70.11 0.05 24.39
CA TRP A 80 68.95 0.52 23.63
C TRP A 80 69.05 0.03 22.19
N ASN A 81 68.05 -0.73 21.74
CA ASN A 81 67.95 -1.19 20.36
C ASN A 81 66.74 -0.53 19.68
N ASP A 82 66.85 -0.29 18.38
CA ASP A 82 65.75 0.20 17.56
C ASP A 82 64.93 -0.99 17.05
N GLU A 83 63.67 -1.08 17.46
CA GLU A 83 62.75 -2.15 17.07
C GLU A 83 61.47 -1.59 16.43
N TYR A 84 60.89 -2.36 15.51
CA TYR A 84 59.56 -2.09 14.95
C TYR A 84 58.48 -2.58 15.91
N LEU A 85 57.75 -1.66 16.53
CA LEU A 85 56.63 -2.02 17.39
C LEU A 85 55.30 -1.62 16.73
N PRO A 86 54.27 -2.49 16.80
CA PRO A 86 52.94 -2.17 16.30
C PRO A 86 52.29 -1.11 17.18
N GLU A 87 51.73 -0.07 16.55
CA GLU A 87 51.00 1.00 17.21
C GLU A 87 49.67 1.26 16.49
N SER A 88 48.59 1.44 17.26
CA SER A 88 47.28 1.79 16.72
C SER A 88 47.23 3.29 16.42
N ARG A 89 46.94 3.65 15.17
CA ARG A 89 46.65 5.03 14.75
C ARG A 89 45.26 5.14 14.17
N ASP A 90 44.55 6.18 14.59
CA ASP A 90 43.24 6.52 14.04
C ASP A 90 43.37 7.39 12.80
N TYR A 91 42.50 7.16 11.83
CA TYR A 91 42.40 7.94 10.60
C TYR A 91 40.95 8.15 10.20
N THR A 92 40.69 9.26 9.53
CA THR A 92 39.36 9.59 9.01
C THR A 92 39.16 8.89 7.67
N ALA A 93 38.22 7.95 7.62
CA ALA A 93 37.78 7.31 6.40
C ALA A 93 36.46 7.92 5.90
N VAL A 94 36.30 7.96 4.58
CA VAL A 94 35.05 8.41 3.96
C VAL A 94 34.18 7.19 3.69
N GLN A 95 32.93 7.21 4.17
CA GLN A 95 31.96 6.14 3.96
C GLN A 95 30.70 6.69 3.29
N ARG A 96 30.09 5.91 2.39
CA ARG A 96 28.80 6.23 1.78
C ARG A 96 27.68 5.47 2.50
N GLU A 97 26.63 6.19 2.85
CA GLU A 97 25.42 5.68 3.48
C GLU A 97 24.23 5.92 2.57
N ILE A 98 23.34 4.94 2.46
CA ILE A 98 22.09 5.05 1.70
C ILE A 98 21.02 5.63 2.64
N ILE A 99 20.35 6.69 2.19
CA ILE A 99 19.28 7.37 2.92
C ILE A 99 18.06 7.57 2.04
N CYS A 100 16.88 7.68 2.65
CA CYS A 100 15.66 8.05 1.93
C CYS A 100 15.58 9.57 1.75
N CYS A 101 15.11 9.99 0.58
CA CYS A 101 15.12 11.38 0.11
C CYS A 101 13.85 11.72 -0.65
N GLY A 102 13.60 13.03 -0.80
CA GLY A 102 12.58 13.51 -1.74
C GLY A 102 11.17 13.11 -1.34
N GLY A 103 10.85 13.16 -0.04
CA GLY A 103 9.54 12.78 0.48
C GLY A 103 9.34 11.28 0.66
N TYR A 104 10.42 10.51 0.74
CA TYR A 104 10.40 9.10 1.13
C TYR A 104 10.93 8.94 2.55
N SER A 105 10.39 7.99 3.30
CA SER A 105 10.82 7.62 4.64
C SER A 105 11.27 6.18 4.68
N ASN A 106 12.18 5.86 5.60
CA ASN A 106 12.59 4.48 5.83
C ASN A 106 11.51 3.77 6.65
N ASP A 107 10.90 2.75 6.08
CA ASP A 107 10.08 1.77 6.78
C ASP A 107 10.74 0.39 6.66
N ARG A 108 11.21 -0.14 7.79
CA ARG A 108 11.87 -1.47 7.89
C ARG A 108 13.02 -1.73 6.89
N GLY A 109 13.74 -0.70 6.49
CA GLY A 109 14.87 -0.79 5.56
C GLY A 109 14.51 -0.44 4.10
N GLU A 110 13.24 -0.19 3.81
CA GLU A 110 12.77 0.22 2.48
C GLU A 110 12.38 1.69 2.48
N CYS A 111 12.70 2.41 1.40
CA CYS A 111 12.25 3.78 1.24
C CYS A 111 10.83 3.79 0.66
N VAL A 112 9.85 4.08 1.52
CA VAL A 112 8.44 4.19 1.14
C VAL A 112 8.04 5.66 0.98
N PRO A 113 7.14 5.99 0.03
CA PRO A 113 6.70 7.36 -0.19
C PRO A 113 5.89 7.87 1.01
N VAL A 114 6.04 9.16 1.32
CA VAL A 114 5.30 9.83 2.39
C VAL A 114 4.19 10.68 1.78
N CYS A 115 2.99 10.51 2.32
CA CYS A 115 1.82 11.33 2.00
C CYS A 115 1.39 12.07 3.28
N SER A 116 1.16 13.38 3.19
CA SER A 116 0.71 14.19 4.33
C SER A 116 -0.70 13.82 4.82
N ARG A 117 -1.49 13.14 3.98
CA ARG A 117 -2.84 12.67 4.29
C ARG A 117 -2.93 11.18 4.09
N SER A 118 -3.62 10.51 5.02
CA SER A 118 -4.07 9.14 4.85
C SER A 118 -5.48 9.17 4.24
N CYS A 119 -5.66 8.59 3.05
CA CYS A 119 -6.94 8.53 2.35
C CYS A 119 -7.54 7.13 2.47
N ASP A 120 -8.88 7.05 2.61
CA ASP A 120 -9.57 5.77 2.81
C ASP A 120 -9.46 4.86 1.57
N HIS A 121 -9.06 3.61 1.80
CA HIS A 121 -8.85 2.59 0.76
C HIS A 121 -7.89 3.02 -0.36
N ALA A 122 -6.87 3.80 -0.01
CA ALA A 122 -5.82 4.24 -0.92
C ALA A 122 -4.43 3.95 -0.33
N GLU A 123 -3.45 3.88 -1.22
CA GLU A 123 -2.04 3.70 -0.92
C GLU A 123 -1.22 4.86 -1.49
N CYS A 124 -0.19 5.28 -0.76
CA CYS A 124 0.77 6.28 -1.23
C CYS A 124 1.70 5.62 -2.26
N VAL A 125 1.65 6.06 -3.52
CA VAL A 125 2.44 5.48 -4.62
C VAL A 125 3.65 6.34 -4.97
N ALA A 126 3.62 7.62 -4.62
CA ALA A 126 4.74 8.55 -4.69
C ALA A 126 4.54 9.66 -3.65
N PRO A 127 5.56 10.49 -3.35
CA PRO A 127 5.41 11.59 -2.40
C PRO A 127 4.21 12.47 -2.72
N GLU A 128 3.36 12.70 -1.72
CA GLU A 128 2.10 13.44 -1.84
C GLU A 128 1.12 12.92 -2.93
N THR A 129 1.37 11.72 -3.45
CA THR A 129 0.60 11.12 -4.55
C THR A 129 0.11 9.74 -4.14
N TRP A 130 -1.20 9.56 -4.17
CA TRP A 130 -1.86 8.32 -3.77
C TRP A 130 -2.67 7.73 -4.92
N SER A 131 -2.90 6.42 -4.84
CA SER A 131 -3.76 5.68 -5.76
C SER A 131 -4.74 4.83 -4.96
N CYS A 132 -5.93 4.59 -5.52
CA CYS A 132 -6.89 3.69 -4.91
C CYS A 132 -6.36 2.25 -4.91
N ASN A 133 -6.69 1.52 -3.85
CA ASN A 133 -6.40 0.09 -3.77
C ASN A 133 -7.13 -0.67 -4.88
N SER A 134 -6.64 -1.87 -5.20
CA SER A 134 -7.26 -2.74 -6.20
C SER A 134 -8.75 -2.97 -5.91
N GLY A 135 -9.60 -2.78 -6.92
CA GLY A 135 -11.05 -2.91 -6.79
C GLY A 135 -11.75 -1.69 -6.20
N TYR A 136 -11.04 -0.57 -6.01
CA TYR A 136 -11.63 0.71 -5.60
C TYR A 136 -11.42 1.79 -6.67
N LYS A 137 -12.28 2.81 -6.67
CA LYS A 137 -12.19 3.96 -7.58
C LYS A 137 -12.38 5.27 -6.85
N ARG A 138 -11.84 6.35 -7.39
CA ARG A 138 -12.03 7.69 -6.85
C ARG A 138 -13.46 8.16 -7.15
N PRO A 139 -14.25 8.54 -6.14
CA PRO A 139 -15.56 9.17 -6.35
C PRO A 139 -15.40 10.63 -6.78
N THR A 140 -16.45 11.20 -7.38
CA THR A 140 -16.46 12.62 -7.78
C THR A 140 -16.66 13.58 -6.61
N TRP A 141 -17.24 13.11 -5.51
CA TRP A 141 -17.62 13.91 -4.35
C TRP A 141 -16.56 13.98 -3.25
N SER A 142 -15.51 13.14 -3.30
CA SER A 142 -14.41 13.16 -2.34
C SER A 142 -13.06 13.37 -3.01
N SER A 143 -12.24 14.21 -2.39
CA SER A 143 -10.87 14.48 -2.81
C SER A 143 -9.84 13.51 -2.20
N CYS A 144 -10.22 12.66 -1.24
CA CYS A 144 -9.30 11.77 -0.50
C CYS A 144 -10.08 10.58 0.10
N ALA A 145 -10.77 9.85 -0.77
CA ALA A 145 -11.40 8.56 -0.44
C ALA A 145 -11.53 7.74 -1.72
N CYS A 146 -11.53 6.42 -1.58
CA CYS A 146 -11.80 5.49 -2.67
C CYS A 146 -13.01 4.61 -2.31
N VAL A 147 -13.95 4.50 -3.25
CA VAL A 147 -15.17 3.69 -3.09
C VAL A 147 -15.01 2.35 -3.79
N ALA A 148 -15.57 1.29 -3.19
CA ALA A 148 -15.50 -0.04 -3.75
C ALA A 148 -16.16 -0.12 -5.14
N VAL A 149 -15.61 -0.98 -5.99
CA VAL A 149 -16.12 -1.27 -7.33
C VAL A 149 -16.68 -2.68 -7.34
N CYS A 150 -17.95 -2.78 -7.73
CA CYS A 150 -18.62 -4.05 -7.98
C CYS A 150 -18.79 -4.21 -9.50
N SER A 151 -18.49 -5.40 -10.02
CA SER A 151 -18.65 -5.69 -11.46
C SER A 151 -20.10 -5.65 -11.93
N LYS A 152 -21.04 -5.85 -11.01
CA LYS A 152 -22.49 -5.67 -11.20
C LYS A 152 -23.04 -4.76 -10.11
N GLU A 153 -24.13 -4.08 -10.43
CA GLU A 153 -24.84 -3.27 -9.45
C GLU A 153 -25.47 -4.14 -8.35
N CYS A 154 -25.38 -3.68 -7.10
CA CYS A 154 -25.97 -4.34 -5.95
C CYS A 154 -27.48 -4.11 -5.89
N LYS A 155 -28.28 -5.15 -6.05
CA LYS A 155 -29.74 -5.07 -5.95
C LYS A 155 -30.17 -5.15 -4.47
N ASN A 156 -30.81 -4.09 -3.97
CA ASN A 156 -31.22 -3.92 -2.57
C ASN A 156 -30.04 -3.98 -1.58
N GLY A 157 -28.90 -3.45 -1.99
CA GLY A 157 -27.73 -3.33 -1.14
C GLY A 157 -26.75 -2.30 -1.69
N GLU A 158 -25.65 -2.13 -1.00
CA GLU A 158 -24.58 -1.20 -1.33
C GLU A 158 -23.26 -1.95 -1.55
N CYS A 159 -22.46 -1.49 -2.51
CA CYS A 159 -21.13 -2.03 -2.75
C CYS A 159 -20.16 -1.51 -1.69
N THR A 160 -19.94 -2.26 -0.62
CA THR A 160 -19.09 -1.84 0.50
C THR A 160 -17.66 -2.38 0.40
N SER A 161 -17.43 -3.38 -0.46
CA SER A 161 -16.12 -3.99 -0.69
C SER A 161 -16.04 -4.50 -2.14
N PRO A 162 -14.85 -4.62 -2.76
CA PRO A 162 -14.73 -5.00 -4.16
C PRO A 162 -15.50 -6.29 -4.47
N ASN A 163 -16.44 -6.21 -5.41
CA ASN A 163 -17.33 -7.32 -5.79
C ASN A 163 -18.16 -7.93 -4.63
N PHE A 164 -18.40 -7.17 -3.56
CA PHE A 164 -19.18 -7.61 -2.41
C PHE A 164 -20.26 -6.56 -2.06
N CYS A 165 -21.51 -7.00 -2.06
CA CYS A 165 -22.65 -6.17 -1.68
C CYS A 165 -23.07 -6.45 -0.24
N SER A 166 -23.16 -5.38 0.56
CA SER A 166 -23.84 -5.41 1.85
C SER A 166 -25.31 -5.10 1.67
N CYS A 167 -26.18 -5.95 2.21
CA CYS A 167 -27.62 -5.80 2.07
C CYS A 167 -28.17 -4.67 2.93
N TYR A 168 -29.18 -3.97 2.43
CA TYR A 168 -29.92 -3.00 3.23
C TYR A 168 -30.69 -3.68 4.37
N GLU A 169 -31.11 -2.89 5.35
CA GLU A 169 -31.89 -3.39 6.48
C GLU A 169 -33.16 -4.13 6.02
N GLY A 170 -33.43 -5.29 6.62
CA GLY A 170 -34.56 -6.15 6.23
C GLY A 170 -34.32 -6.96 4.95
N TYR A 171 -33.10 -6.96 4.41
CA TYR A 171 -32.68 -7.84 3.32
C TYR A 171 -31.56 -8.78 3.77
N GLN A 172 -31.47 -9.93 3.11
CA GLN A 172 -30.43 -10.94 3.33
C GLN A 172 -29.77 -11.33 2.00
N LYS A 173 -28.53 -11.78 2.07
CA LYS A 173 -27.75 -12.13 0.89
C LYS A 173 -28.37 -13.31 0.13
N HIS A 174 -28.43 -13.21 -1.20
CA HIS A 174 -28.89 -14.32 -2.02
C HIS A 174 -27.88 -15.49 -1.94
N PRO A 175 -28.32 -16.76 -1.78
CA PRO A 175 -27.42 -17.89 -1.55
C PRO A 175 -26.41 -18.16 -2.67
N PHE A 176 -26.75 -17.77 -3.90
CA PHE A 176 -25.96 -18.05 -5.10
C PHE A 176 -25.50 -16.79 -5.85
N ASP A 177 -25.95 -15.60 -5.45
CA ASP A 177 -25.64 -14.35 -6.16
C ASP A 177 -25.19 -13.27 -5.17
N ASN A 178 -23.91 -12.94 -5.22
CA ASN A 178 -23.32 -11.95 -4.32
C ASN A 178 -23.81 -10.52 -4.56
N TYR A 179 -24.48 -10.26 -5.68
CA TYR A 179 -24.98 -8.93 -6.05
C TYR A 179 -26.47 -8.73 -5.74
N VAL A 180 -27.15 -9.76 -5.24
CA VAL A 180 -28.59 -9.70 -4.98
C VAL A 180 -28.85 -9.89 -3.50
N CYS A 181 -29.59 -8.96 -2.94
CA CYS A 181 -30.15 -9.07 -1.59
C CYS A 181 -31.66 -9.33 -1.69
N LEU A 182 -32.08 -10.44 -1.08
CA LEU A 182 -33.47 -10.88 -1.00
C LEU A 182 -34.17 -10.23 0.20
N PRO A 183 -35.41 -9.76 0.07
CA PRO A 183 -36.16 -9.22 1.20
C PRO A 183 -36.46 -10.31 2.22
N VAL A 184 -36.46 -9.93 3.50
CA VAL A 184 -36.82 -10.79 4.62
C VAL A 184 -38.24 -10.46 5.08
N CYS A 185 -39.06 -11.50 5.25
CA CYS A 185 -40.40 -11.39 5.79
C CYS A 185 -40.45 -12.18 7.11
N ASN A 186 -40.86 -11.53 8.21
CA ASN A 186 -40.90 -12.14 9.55
C ASN A 186 -41.85 -13.36 9.63
N LYS A 187 -42.89 -13.37 8.80
CA LYS A 187 -43.80 -14.51 8.62
C LYS A 187 -43.73 -14.98 7.17
N SER A 188 -43.92 -16.28 6.98
CA SER A 188 -43.95 -16.87 5.64
C SER A 188 -45.15 -16.35 4.84
N CYS A 189 -44.86 -15.76 3.68
CA CYS A 189 -45.87 -15.35 2.70
C CYS A 189 -46.60 -16.57 2.11
N LYS A 190 -47.90 -16.71 2.37
CA LYS A 190 -48.74 -17.81 1.82
C LYS A 190 -49.42 -17.37 0.53
N ASN A 191 -49.29 -18.18 -0.53
CA ASN A 191 -49.78 -17.88 -1.89
C ASN A 191 -49.28 -16.52 -2.43
N SER A 192 -48.09 -16.11 -2.00
CA SER A 192 -47.48 -14.81 -2.29
C SER A 192 -45.95 -14.92 -2.24
N LYS A 193 -45.27 -13.91 -2.77
CA LYS A 193 -43.82 -13.77 -2.71
C LYS A 193 -43.45 -12.58 -1.84
N CYS A 194 -42.38 -12.71 -1.05
CA CYS A 194 -41.81 -11.58 -0.32
C CYS A 194 -41.12 -10.66 -1.35
N THR A 195 -41.64 -9.45 -1.56
CA THR A 195 -41.14 -8.51 -2.59
C THR A 195 -40.38 -7.34 -2.00
N ALA A 196 -40.61 -7.03 -0.73
CA ALA A 196 -39.89 -6.04 0.07
C ALA A 196 -39.94 -6.47 1.56
N PRO A 197 -39.13 -5.87 2.45
CA PRO A 197 -39.08 -6.28 3.86
C PRO A 197 -40.48 -6.27 4.48
N ASN A 198 -40.91 -7.42 5.01
CA ASN A 198 -42.25 -7.62 5.55
C ASN A 198 -43.44 -7.35 4.61
N ILE A 199 -43.22 -7.31 3.29
CA ILE A 199 -44.26 -7.09 2.28
C ILE A 199 -44.39 -8.32 1.39
N CYS A 200 -45.55 -8.98 1.46
CA CYS A 200 -45.94 -10.09 0.60
C CYS A 200 -46.80 -9.58 -0.56
N SER A 201 -46.38 -9.88 -1.80
CA SER A 201 -47.17 -9.62 -3.01
C SER A 201 -47.84 -10.91 -3.49
N CYS A 202 -49.16 -10.87 -3.68
CA CYS A 202 -49.96 -12.04 -4.03
C CYS A 202 -49.59 -12.58 -5.41
N ASN A 203 -49.61 -13.91 -5.54
CA ASN A 203 -49.48 -14.55 -6.84
C ASN A 203 -50.70 -14.21 -7.72
N ASN A 204 -50.55 -14.35 -9.04
CA ASN A 204 -51.65 -14.07 -9.96
C ASN A 204 -52.88 -14.95 -9.65
N GLY A 205 -54.08 -14.37 -9.69
CA GLY A 205 -55.32 -15.05 -9.27
C GLY A 205 -55.53 -15.13 -7.77
N TYR A 206 -54.72 -14.43 -6.94
CA TYR A 206 -54.91 -14.32 -5.50
C TYR A 206 -55.04 -12.84 -5.07
N LYS A 207 -55.85 -12.59 -4.04
CA LYS A 207 -56.04 -11.28 -3.41
C LYS A 207 -55.58 -11.31 -1.96
N LYS A 208 -55.12 -10.18 -1.44
CA LYS A 208 -54.65 -10.04 -0.06
C LYS A 208 -55.79 -10.34 0.93
N ASP A 209 -55.50 -11.10 1.98
CA ASP A 209 -56.44 -11.33 3.07
C ASP A 209 -56.63 -10.04 3.89
N LEU A 210 -57.86 -9.78 4.35
CA LEU A 210 -58.21 -8.56 5.10
C LEU A 210 -57.69 -8.57 6.54
N ARG A 211 -57.41 -9.75 7.10
CA ARG A 211 -56.98 -9.94 8.49
C ARG A 211 -55.50 -10.29 8.60
N ASP A 212 -54.92 -10.90 7.56
CA ASP A 212 -53.52 -11.31 7.55
C ASP A 212 -52.78 -10.84 6.29
N SER A 213 -51.90 -9.84 6.45
CA SER A 213 -51.12 -9.28 5.34
C SER A 213 -50.12 -10.26 4.72
N TYR A 214 -49.82 -11.38 5.38
CA TYR A 214 -48.91 -12.43 4.89
C TYR A 214 -49.64 -13.52 4.13
N LYS A 215 -50.98 -13.45 4.02
CA LYS A 215 -51.80 -14.45 3.37
C LYS A 215 -52.54 -13.86 2.19
N CYS A 216 -52.53 -14.58 1.08
CA CYS A 216 -53.38 -14.29 -0.06
C CYS A 216 -54.40 -15.41 -0.27
N ASN A 217 -55.66 -15.01 -0.45
CA ASN A 217 -56.78 -15.89 -0.73
C ASN A 217 -57.01 -15.97 -2.23
N PRO A 218 -57.38 -17.14 -2.77
CA PRO A 218 -57.66 -17.30 -4.19
C PRO A 218 -58.88 -16.45 -4.61
N ILE A 219 -58.87 -16.03 -5.86
CA ILE A 219 -59.96 -15.31 -6.52
C ILE A 219 -60.76 -16.35 -7.33
N CYS A 220 -62.07 -16.35 -7.15
CA CYS A 220 -63.01 -17.11 -7.95
C CYS A 220 -63.97 -16.09 -8.59
N SER A 221 -64.16 -16.16 -9.92
CA SER A 221 -65.00 -15.21 -10.66
C SER A 221 -66.49 -15.36 -10.35
N LYS A 222 -66.91 -16.56 -9.89
CA LYS A 222 -68.24 -16.86 -9.37
C LYS A 222 -68.14 -17.32 -7.92
N GLU A 223 -69.16 -17.01 -7.11
CA GLU A 223 -69.22 -17.55 -5.75
C GLU A 223 -69.39 -19.08 -5.78
N CYS A 224 -68.60 -19.77 -4.96
CA CYS A 224 -68.69 -21.22 -4.78
C CYS A 224 -69.96 -21.55 -3.97
N GLN A 225 -70.96 -22.18 -4.61
CA GLN A 225 -72.17 -22.60 -3.90
C GLN A 225 -71.84 -23.70 -2.88
N ASN A 226 -72.12 -23.45 -1.60
CA ASN A 226 -71.85 -24.35 -0.47
C ASN A 226 -70.37 -24.78 -0.33
N GLY A 227 -69.43 -24.02 -0.90
CA GLY A 227 -68.01 -24.36 -0.94
C GLY A 227 -67.11 -23.17 -0.64
N LYS A 228 -65.79 -23.43 -0.64
CA LYS A 228 -64.78 -22.38 -0.48
C LYS A 228 -63.81 -22.44 -1.65
N CYS A 229 -63.44 -21.28 -2.16
CA CYS A 229 -62.40 -21.15 -3.17
C CYS A 229 -61.08 -21.71 -2.59
N THR A 230 -60.60 -22.85 -3.11
CA THR A 230 -59.39 -23.55 -2.62
C THR A 230 -58.15 -23.17 -3.43
N ALA A 231 -58.32 -22.85 -4.71
CA ALA A 231 -57.32 -22.32 -5.64
C ALA A 231 -58.01 -21.32 -6.62
N PRO A 232 -57.26 -20.54 -7.42
CA PRO A 232 -57.85 -19.59 -8.36
C PRO A 232 -58.82 -20.28 -9.31
N GLU A 233 -60.06 -19.78 -9.37
CA GLU A 233 -61.16 -20.37 -10.15
C GLU A 233 -61.55 -21.82 -9.77
N VAL A 234 -61.14 -22.32 -8.59
CA VAL A 234 -61.45 -23.69 -8.12
C VAL A 234 -62.28 -23.66 -6.83
N CYS A 235 -63.47 -24.25 -6.93
CA CYS A 235 -64.39 -24.63 -5.87
C CYS A 235 -64.37 -26.17 -5.77
#